data_AF-A0A737BTP2-F1
#
_entry.id   AF-A0A737BTP2-F1
#
_cell.length_a   1.000
_cell.length_b   1.000
_cell.length_c   1.000
_cell.angle_alpha   90.00
_cell.angle_beta   90.00
_cell.angle_gamma   90.00
#
_symmetry.space_group_name_H-M   'P 1'
#
loop_
_entity.id
_entity.type
_entity.pdbx_description
1 polymer ?
#
loop_
_entity_poly.entity_id
_entity_poly.type
_entity_poly.pdbx_seq_one_letter_code
_entity_poly.pdbx_strand_id
1 'polypeptide(L)'
;MPGYYKISHSWEYRRRTHWNDVLLEAVVTSDANLTAEETLTQWLHDKKQGTVTVDYKNTTCWHYGGVWLHYVINNNALSLYMHSSGEDAFDSLNYCAYTIAKIFYTNHQDINIRWIEHPHKRDNLKQTSINSEL
;
A
#
# COMPACT_ATOMS: atom_id res chain seq x y z
N MET A 1 -8.48 15.07 9.47
CA MET A 1 -7.30 15.40 8.65
C MET A 1 -7.51 14.79 7.28
N PRO A 2 -7.69 15.61 6.22
CA PRO A 2 -7.77 15.10 4.86
C PRO A 2 -6.45 14.36 4.53
N GLY A 3 -6.55 13.19 3.91
CA GLY A 3 -5.38 12.44 3.44
C GLY A 3 -4.86 11.29 4.31
N TYR A 4 -5.36 11.11 5.54
CA TYR A 4 -5.15 9.86 6.29
C TYR A 4 -6.17 8.81 5.87
N TYR A 5 -5.73 7.56 5.77
CA TYR A 5 -6.62 6.44 5.49
C TYR A 5 -7.61 6.22 6.65
N LYS A 6 -8.88 6.00 6.30
CA LYS A 6 -9.92 5.58 7.24
C LYS A 6 -10.52 4.31 6.70
N ILE A 7 -10.57 3.26 7.52
CA ILE A 7 -11.22 2.00 7.12
C ILE A 7 -12.68 2.30 6.77
N SER A 8 -13.06 1.93 5.56
CA SER A 8 -14.47 1.88 5.20
C SER A 8 -15.12 0.63 5.79
N HIS A 9 -16.10 0.79 6.68
CA HIS A 9 -16.81 -0.37 7.26
C HIS A 9 -17.57 -1.19 6.18
N SER A 10 -17.90 -0.58 5.03
CA SER A 10 -18.47 -1.33 3.90
C SER A 10 -17.43 -2.17 3.15
N TRP A 11 -16.15 -1.77 3.21
CA TRP A 11 -15.02 -2.60 2.80
C TRP A 11 -14.75 -3.69 3.85
N GLU A 12 -14.90 -3.41 5.13
CA GLU A 12 -14.73 -4.42 6.18
C GLU A 12 -15.81 -5.55 6.16
N TYR A 13 -16.96 -5.35 5.50
CA TYR A 13 -18.17 -6.14 5.79
C TYR A 13 -18.20 -7.60 5.28
N ARG A 14 -18.22 -8.55 6.24
CA ARG A 14 -18.80 -9.93 6.30
C ARG A 14 -18.68 -10.93 5.13
N ARG A 15 -18.06 -10.59 4.00
CA ARG A 15 -17.85 -11.53 2.87
C ARG A 15 -16.42 -12.07 2.79
N ARG A 16 -15.59 -11.77 3.79
CA ARG A 16 -14.20 -12.18 3.83
C ARG A 16 -14.05 -13.48 4.62
N THR A 17 -13.49 -14.49 3.98
CA THR A 17 -12.86 -15.62 4.66
C THR A 17 -11.45 -15.22 5.07
N HIS A 18 -10.96 -15.65 6.24
CA HIS A 18 -9.63 -15.27 6.76
C HIS A 18 -8.47 -15.60 5.80
N TRP A 19 -8.70 -16.53 4.86
CA TRP A 19 -7.78 -16.88 3.76
C TRP A 19 -7.67 -15.81 2.65
N ASN A 20 -8.60 -14.86 2.60
CA ASN A 20 -8.61 -13.84 1.57
C ASN A 20 -7.65 -12.70 1.94
N ASP A 21 -6.79 -12.37 0.98
CA ASP A 21 -5.96 -11.18 1.04
C ASP A 21 -6.81 -9.92 0.79
N VAL A 22 -6.44 -8.83 1.46
CA VAL A 22 -7.00 -7.50 1.23
C VAL A 22 -5.89 -6.57 0.77
N LEU A 23 -6.21 -5.75 -0.21
CA LEU A 23 -5.25 -4.82 -0.80
C LEU A 23 -5.73 -3.38 -0.65
N LEU A 24 -4.89 -2.58 -0.03
CA LEU A 24 -4.98 -1.13 -0.05
C LEU A 24 -3.88 -0.57 -0.94
N GLU A 25 -4.23 0.31 -1.85
CA GLU A 25 -3.27 1.06 -2.65
C GLU A 25 -3.23 2.52 -2.17
N ALA A 26 -2.02 3.08 -2.11
CA ALA A 26 -1.80 4.50 -1.93
C ALA A 26 -1.12 5.07 -3.16
N VAL A 27 -1.75 6.02 -3.82
CA VAL A 27 -1.12 6.82 -4.88
C VAL A 27 -0.65 8.12 -4.26
N VAL A 28 0.67 8.25 -4.14
CA VAL A 28 1.35 9.41 -3.58
C VAL A 28 1.84 10.28 -4.73
N THR A 29 1.38 11.52 -4.75
CA THR A 29 1.76 12.54 -5.73
C THR A 29 2.30 13.75 -4.99
N SER A 30 3.32 14.38 -5.56
CA SER A 30 3.90 15.63 -5.07
C SER A 30 4.24 16.49 -6.27
N ASP A 31 4.19 17.81 -6.11
CA ASP A 31 4.64 18.73 -7.14
C ASP A 31 6.18 18.66 -7.30
N ALA A 32 6.89 18.13 -6.29
CA ALA A 32 8.33 17.86 -6.26
C ALA A 32 8.63 16.34 -6.27
N ASN A 33 8.55 15.71 -7.45
CA ASN A 33 8.57 14.26 -7.66
C ASN A 33 9.74 13.42 -7.13
N LEU A 34 10.83 14.04 -6.68
CA LEU A 34 12.05 13.31 -6.31
C LEU A 34 12.14 12.94 -4.82
N THR A 35 11.31 13.54 -3.95
CA THR A 35 11.52 13.42 -2.50
C THR A 35 10.69 12.31 -1.82
N ALA A 36 9.60 11.87 -2.45
CA ALA A 36 8.70 10.86 -1.88
C ALA A 36 9.34 9.46 -1.87
N GLU A 37 10.02 9.06 -2.95
CA GLU A 37 10.73 7.77 -2.99
C GLU A 37 11.85 7.71 -1.97
N GLU A 38 12.68 8.75 -1.88
CA GLU A 38 13.79 8.82 -0.93
C GLU A 38 13.30 8.68 0.51
N THR A 39 12.19 9.36 0.84
CA THR A 39 11.58 9.28 2.16
C THR A 39 11.04 7.87 2.46
N LEU A 40 10.40 7.24 1.47
CA LEU A 40 9.89 5.88 1.63
C LEU A 40 11.03 4.87 1.79
N THR A 41 12.02 4.91 0.92
CA THR A 41 13.17 4.00 0.93
C THR A 41 13.98 4.13 2.23
N GLN A 42 14.16 5.35 2.74
CA GLN A 42 14.80 5.58 4.02
C GLN A 42 14.01 4.96 5.18
N TRP A 43 12.67 5.04 5.15
CA TRP A 43 11.83 4.38 6.16
C TRP A 43 11.83 2.85 6.04
N LEU A 44 11.99 2.32 4.83
CA LEU A 44 12.00 0.88 4.54
C LEU A 44 13.35 0.21 4.84
N HIS A 45 14.43 0.98 4.96
CA HIS A 45 15.80 0.48 5.07
C HIS A 45 16.01 -0.55 6.20
N ASP A 46 15.34 -0.39 7.33
CA ASP A 46 15.41 -1.25 8.52
C ASP A 46 14.27 -2.28 8.62
N LYS A 47 13.37 -2.32 7.63
CA LYS A 47 12.20 -3.22 7.64
C LYS A 47 12.57 -4.59 7.07
N LYS A 48 11.89 -5.63 7.55
CA LYS A 48 12.07 -6.99 7.04
C LYS A 48 11.71 -7.02 5.55
N GLN A 49 12.65 -7.42 4.71
CA GLN A 49 12.46 -7.55 3.27
C GLN A 49 12.43 -9.01 2.81
N GLY A 50 11.79 -9.26 1.68
CA GLY A 50 11.79 -10.54 1.00
C GLY A 50 11.43 -10.37 -0.48
N THR A 51 11.79 -11.37 -1.29
CA THR A 51 11.42 -11.38 -2.71
C THR A 51 10.15 -12.19 -2.88
N VAL A 52 9.12 -11.58 -3.46
CA VAL A 52 7.84 -12.25 -3.75
C VAL A 52 7.51 -12.03 -5.22
N THR A 53 6.91 -13.02 -5.87
CA THR A 53 6.39 -12.84 -7.22
C THR A 53 5.10 -12.03 -7.18
N VAL A 54 5.08 -10.87 -7.82
CA VAL A 54 3.94 -9.96 -8.05
C VAL A 54 3.79 -9.81 -9.57
N ASP A 55 2.61 -10.06 -10.14
CA ASP A 55 2.35 -9.99 -11.59
C ASP A 55 3.39 -10.76 -12.44
N TYR A 56 3.72 -11.98 -12.02
CA TYR A 56 4.72 -12.86 -12.65
C TYR A 56 6.15 -12.29 -12.68
N LYS A 57 6.41 -11.20 -11.95
CA LYS A 57 7.73 -10.60 -11.78
C LYS A 57 8.19 -10.74 -10.34
N ASN A 58 9.48 -10.98 -10.13
CA ASN A 58 10.04 -10.99 -8.78
C ASN A 58 10.19 -9.55 -8.31
N THR A 59 9.52 -9.22 -7.21
CA THR A 59 9.44 -7.89 -6.64
C THR A 59 9.93 -7.93 -5.20
N THR A 60 10.74 -6.94 -4.82
CA THR A 60 11.12 -6.74 -3.42
C THR A 60 9.89 -6.25 -2.67
N CYS A 61 9.53 -6.98 -1.61
CA CYS A 61 8.46 -6.62 -0.71
C CYS A 61 9.03 -6.43 0.69
N TRP A 62 8.46 -5.50 1.45
CA TRP A 62 8.77 -5.28 2.85
C TRP A 62 7.59 -5.70 3.72
N HIS A 63 7.89 -6.09 4.95
CA HIS A 63 6.89 -6.51 5.92
C HIS A 63 6.87 -5.57 7.12
N TYR A 64 5.69 -5.04 7.45
CA TYR A 64 5.47 -4.14 8.58
C TYR A 64 4.06 -4.28 9.15
N GLY A 65 3.93 -4.54 10.45
CA GLY A 65 2.63 -4.51 11.14
C GLY A 65 1.57 -5.49 10.61
N GLY A 66 1.98 -6.66 10.08
CA GLY A 66 1.07 -7.62 9.44
C GLY A 66 0.74 -7.30 7.97
N VAL A 67 1.45 -6.34 7.38
CA VAL A 67 1.29 -5.91 5.99
C VAL A 67 2.53 -6.24 5.19
N TRP A 68 2.34 -6.86 4.02
CA TRP A 68 3.35 -6.93 2.96
C TRP A 68 3.15 -5.76 2.02
N LEU A 69 4.21 -5.00 1.76
CA LEU A 69 4.15 -3.82 0.91
C LEU A 69 5.20 -3.88 -0.20
N HIS A 70 4.85 -3.38 -1.36
CA HIS A 70 5.79 -3.05 -2.43
C HIS A 70 5.35 -1.74 -3.09
N TYR A 71 6.26 -1.09 -3.79
CA TYR A 71 5.95 0.16 -4.47
C TYR A 71 6.48 0.17 -5.90
N VAL A 72 5.87 1.01 -6.72
CA VAL A 72 6.23 1.24 -8.12
C VAL A 72 6.17 2.73 -8.38
N ILE A 73 7.07 3.23 -9.22
CA ILE A 73 7.11 4.65 -9.60
C ILE A 73 6.76 4.75 -11.08
N ASN A 74 5.79 5.60 -11.39
CA ASN A 74 5.37 5.88 -12.75
C ASN A 74 4.95 7.34 -12.87
N ASN A 75 5.41 8.04 -13.91
CA ASN A 75 4.96 9.38 -14.29
C ASN A 75 4.70 10.29 -13.08
N ASN A 76 5.70 10.50 -12.22
CA ASN A 76 5.60 11.45 -11.10
C ASN A 76 4.62 11.02 -9.98
N ALA A 77 4.28 9.74 -9.90
CA ALA A 77 3.52 9.17 -8.80
C ALA A 77 4.22 7.94 -8.24
N LEU A 78 4.23 7.85 -6.91
CA LEU A 78 4.61 6.64 -6.19
C LEU A 78 3.33 5.87 -5.86
N SER A 79 3.20 4.67 -6.40
CA SER A 79 2.10 3.75 -6.09
C SER A 79 2.60 2.72 -5.09
N LEU A 80 2.01 2.72 -3.90
CA LEU A 80 2.29 1.78 -2.83
C LEU A 80 1.15 0.77 -2.72
N TYR A 81 1.48 -0.51 -2.75
CA TYR A 81 0.52 -1.61 -2.65
C TYR A 81 0.74 -2.32 -1.31
N MET A 82 -0.30 -2.40 -0.49
CA MET A 82 -0.28 -2.96 0.86
C MET A 82 -1.25 -4.14 0.95
N HIS A 83 -0.70 -5.32 1.19
CA HIS A 83 -1.40 -6.58 1.27
C HIS A 83 -1.43 -7.07 2.72
N SER A 84 -2.60 -7.53 3.17
CA SER A 84 -2.73 -8.13 4.50
C SER A 84 -3.78 -9.23 4.50
N SER A 85 -3.55 -10.25 5.31
CA SER A 85 -4.40 -11.44 5.42
C SER A 85 -4.60 -11.81 6.89
N GLY A 86 -5.54 -12.70 7.21
CA GLY A 86 -5.87 -13.03 8.60
C GLY A 86 -6.95 -12.12 9.21
N GLU A 87 -7.38 -12.43 10.44
CA GLU A 87 -8.54 -11.77 11.08
C GLU A 87 -8.34 -10.27 11.34
N ASP A 88 -7.09 -9.85 11.55
CA ASP A 88 -6.66 -8.49 11.88
C ASP A 88 -6.24 -7.63 10.68
N ALA A 89 -6.44 -8.12 9.45
CA ALA A 89 -5.88 -7.49 8.25
C ALA A 89 -6.27 -6.01 8.05
N PHE A 90 -7.50 -5.61 8.42
CA PHE A 90 -7.93 -4.22 8.30
C PHE A 90 -7.24 -3.32 9.33
N ASP A 91 -7.08 -3.79 10.56
CA ASP A 91 -6.36 -3.08 11.61
C ASP A 91 -4.87 -2.93 11.23
N SER A 92 -4.27 -4.01 10.72
CA SER A 92 -2.91 -4.00 10.16
C SER A 92 -2.75 -2.97 9.03
N LEU A 93 -3.67 -2.96 8.07
CA LEU A 93 -3.66 -1.99 6.98
C LEU A 93 -3.86 -0.56 7.47
N ASN A 94 -4.78 -0.33 8.41
CA ASN A 94 -5.01 1.01 8.94
C ASN A 94 -3.79 1.53 9.68
N TYR A 95 -3.17 0.71 10.51
CA TYR A 95 -1.96 1.04 11.24
C TYR A 95 -0.79 1.34 10.29
N CYS A 96 -0.60 0.50 9.27
CA CYS A 96 0.43 0.69 8.25
C CYS A 96 0.19 1.98 7.45
N ALA A 97 -1.01 2.17 6.92
CA ALA A 97 -1.39 3.34 6.14
C ALA A 97 -1.25 4.65 6.95
N TYR A 98 -1.67 4.64 8.22
CA TYR A 98 -1.48 5.78 9.12
C TYR A 98 0.00 6.12 9.31
N THR A 99 0.84 5.11 9.52
CA THR A 99 2.28 5.28 9.72
C THR A 99 2.92 5.90 8.48
N ILE A 100 2.60 5.39 7.30
CA ILE A 100 3.12 5.86 6.01
C ILE A 100 2.65 7.29 5.72
N ALA A 101 1.36 7.56 5.92
CA ALA A 101 0.82 8.92 5.80
C ALA A 101 1.56 9.90 6.70
N LYS A 102 1.80 9.52 7.96
CA LYS A 102 2.51 10.36 8.93
C LYS A 102 3.94 10.65 8.46
N ILE A 103 4.66 9.66 7.94
CA ILE A 103 6.02 9.85 7.43
C ILE A 103 6.02 10.85 6.27
N PHE A 104 5.12 10.68 5.30
CA PHE A 104 5.04 11.59 4.17
C PHE A 104 4.68 13.02 4.60
N TYR A 105 3.60 13.20 5.36
CA TYR A 105 3.18 14.54 5.81
C TYR A 105 4.15 15.22 6.77
N THR A 106 5.03 14.46 7.45
CA THR A 106 6.08 15.06 8.30
C THR A 106 7.23 15.61 7.46
N ASN A 107 7.53 14.99 6.32
CA ASN A 107 8.70 15.34 5.50
C ASN A 107 8.36 16.23 4.30
N HIS A 108 7.10 16.23 3.84
CA HIS A 108 6.66 16.95 2.65
C HIS A 108 5.36 17.70 2.92
N GLN A 109 5.32 19.00 2.60
CA GLN A 109 4.15 19.85 2.80
C GLN A 109 3.17 19.81 1.63
N ASP A 110 3.63 19.39 0.45
CA ASP A 110 2.91 19.37 -0.83
C ASP A 110 2.47 17.96 -1.26
N ILE A 111 2.70 16.94 -0.42
CA ILE A 111 2.23 15.58 -0.74
C ILE A 111 0.71 15.49 -0.67
N ASN A 112 0.15 14.84 -1.67
CA ASN A 112 -1.21 14.32 -1.66
C ASN A 112 -1.17 12.78 -1.72
N ILE A 113 -2.00 12.13 -0.89
CA ILE A 113 -2.14 10.68 -0.88
C ILE A 113 -3.60 10.31 -1.18
N ARG A 114 -3.81 9.59 -2.28
CA ARG A 114 -5.09 8.99 -2.62
C ARG A 114 -5.09 7.51 -2.24
N TRP A 115 -6.00 7.13 -1.36
CA TRP A 115 -6.20 5.74 -0.94
C TRP A 115 -7.24 5.06 -1.82
N ILE A 116 -6.94 3.84 -2.27
CA ILE A 116 -7.82 3.04 -3.14
C ILE A 116 -7.98 1.66 -2.51
N GLU A 117 -9.21 1.36 -2.13
CA GLU A 117 -9.61 0.06 -1.58
C GLU A 117 -9.87 -0.92 -2.73
N HIS A 118 -9.15 -2.05 -2.77
CA HIS A 118 -9.37 -3.08 -3.77
C HIS A 118 -10.27 -4.21 -3.23
N PRO A 119 -11.00 -4.95 -4.09
CA PRO A 119 -11.88 -6.03 -3.65
C PRO A 119 -11.16 -7.17 -2.89
N HIS A 120 -11.80 -7.75 -1.86
CA HIS A 120 -11.31 -8.84 -0.98
C HIS A 120 -11.13 -10.22 -1.63
N LYS A 121 -11.01 -10.28 -2.96
CA LYS A 121 -10.88 -11.53 -3.72
C LYS A 121 -9.65 -11.49 -4.61
N ARG A 122 -8.58 -10.87 -4.13
CA ARG A 122 -7.28 -11.06 -4.78
C ARG A 122 -6.72 -12.37 -4.26
N ASP A 123 -6.63 -13.35 -5.14
CA ASP A 123 -6.21 -14.71 -4.80
C ASP A 123 -4.76 -14.78 -4.32
N ASN A 124 -3.95 -13.71 -4.53
CA ASN A 124 -2.57 -13.60 -4.11
C ASN A 124 -2.11 -12.12 -4.14
N LEU A 125 -0.94 -11.84 -3.53
CA LEU A 125 -0.02 -10.73 -3.89
C LEU A 125 0.27 -10.61 -5.41
N LYS A 126 -0.22 -11.53 -6.25
CA LYS A 126 0.19 -11.79 -7.64
C LYS A 126 -0.63 -11.12 -8.74
N GLN A 127 -1.64 -10.33 -8.40
CA GLN A 127 -2.45 -9.68 -9.43
C GLN A 127 -2.82 -8.26 -9.01
N THR A 128 -1.91 -7.33 -9.29
CA THR A 128 -2.29 -5.96 -9.58
C THR A 128 -2.86 -5.95 -10.98
N SER A 129 -4.20 -5.94 -11.04
CA SER A 129 -4.93 -5.86 -12.30
C SER A 129 -4.35 -4.74 -13.14
N ILE A 130 -3.70 -5.13 -14.23
CA ILE A 130 -3.29 -4.23 -15.29
C ILE A 130 -4.60 -3.74 -15.91
N ASN A 131 -5.15 -2.63 -15.41
CA ASN A 131 -5.99 -1.79 -16.25
C ASN A 131 -5.05 -1.03 -17.20
N SER A 132 -4.44 -1.76 -18.12
CA SER A 132 -4.02 -1.21 -19.39
C SER A 132 -5.20 -1.46 -20.31
N GLU A 133 -5.95 -0.41 -20.57
CA GLU A 133 -6.75 -0.30 -21.79
C GLU A 133 -5.85 -0.71 -22.97
N LEU A 134 -6.26 -1.78 -23.66
CA LEU A 134 -5.91 -2.10 -25.04
C LEU A 134 -7.19 -2.55 -25.73
#